data_AF-F3GDL5-F1
#
_entry.id   AF-F3GDL5-F1
#
_cell.length_a   1.000
_cell.length_b   1.000
_cell.length_c   1.000
_cell.angle_alpha   90.00
_cell.angle_beta   90.00
_cell.angle_gamma   90.00
#
_symmetry.space_group_name_H-M   'P 1'
#
loop_
_entity.id
_entity.type
_entity.pdbx_description
1 polymer ?
#
loop_
_entity_poly.entity_id
_entity_poly.type
_entity_poly.pdbx_seq_one_letter_code
_entity_poly.pdbx_strand_id
1 'polypeptide(L)'
;MMTGMEPDQRSGQLFKNSAPYPGLFVGLAGVLVLIAFLAPMYSDWFLWLKPVTDTSQQWFERSGAITTIFGLLAINLVDSGVERLVPSRKLADVSNVHLYTGFEYSFMVMKALAFLTTIAGTFIWGYGTVILNIANRAA
;
A
#
# COMPACT_ATOMS: atom_id res chain seq x y z
N MET A 1 23.94 40.00 -11.91
CA MET A 1 25.06 39.16 -11.43
C MET A 1 24.54 38.23 -10.34
N MET A 2 24.22 36.98 -10.68
CA MET A 2 24.05 35.87 -9.72
C MET A 2 24.46 34.58 -10.44
N THR A 3 25.75 34.29 -10.45
CA THR A 3 26.32 33.03 -10.96
C THR A 3 27.15 32.44 -9.84
N GLY A 4 26.62 31.44 -9.14
CA GLY A 4 27.34 30.83 -8.02
C GLY A 4 26.56 29.79 -7.23
N MET A 5 25.87 28.88 -7.89
CA MET A 5 25.44 27.63 -7.23
C MET A 5 26.11 26.46 -7.93
N GLU A 6 26.90 25.69 -7.17
CA GLU A 6 27.45 24.43 -7.65
C GLU A 6 26.31 23.43 -7.96
N PRO A 7 26.48 22.58 -8.99
CA PRO A 7 25.44 21.65 -9.43
C PRO A 7 25.03 20.62 -8.36
N ASP A 8 25.90 20.28 -7.40
CA ASP A 8 25.60 19.41 -6.27
C ASP A 8 24.63 20.05 -5.28
N GLN A 9 24.77 21.35 -5.02
CA GLN A 9 23.92 22.15 -4.13
C GLN A 9 22.53 22.37 -4.73
N ARG A 10 22.44 22.51 -6.07
CA ARG A 10 21.16 22.55 -6.79
C ARG A 10 20.37 21.25 -6.64
N SER A 11 21.03 20.11 -6.78
CA SER A 11 20.41 18.79 -6.60
C SER A 11 19.90 18.62 -5.16
N GLY A 12 20.74 18.95 -4.18
CA GLY A 12 20.37 18.90 -2.76
C GLY A 12 19.20 19.82 -2.39
N GLN A 13 19.11 21.01 -2.99
CA GLN A 13 17.99 21.93 -2.77
C GLN A 13 16.70 21.51 -3.48
N LEU A 14 16.78 20.92 -4.68
CA LEU A 14 15.63 20.39 -5.42
C LEU A 14 14.90 19.30 -4.63
N PHE A 15 15.63 18.40 -3.96
CA PHE A 15 15.03 17.37 -3.09
C PHE A 15 14.61 17.87 -1.71
N LYS A 16 15.15 19.01 -1.26
CA LYS A 16 14.83 19.63 0.04
C LYS A 16 13.53 20.44 0.01
N ASN A 17 13.05 20.83 -1.18
CA ASN A 17 11.89 21.72 -1.36
C ASN A 17 10.58 21.03 -1.77
N SER A 18 10.53 19.71 -1.92
CA SER A 18 9.24 19.03 -2.09
C SER A 18 8.56 18.94 -0.73
N ALA A 19 7.66 19.88 -0.43
CA ALA A 19 6.81 19.84 0.75
C ALA A 19 6.18 18.44 0.91
N PRO A 20 6.16 17.85 2.12
CA PRO A 20 5.52 16.57 2.33
C PRO A 20 4.01 16.74 2.10
N TYR A 21 3.47 16.01 1.12
CA TYR A 21 2.04 15.98 0.81
C TYR A 21 1.42 14.73 1.44
N PRO A 22 0.94 14.78 2.72
CA PRO A 22 0.36 13.62 3.39
C PRO A 22 -0.79 12.98 2.60
N GLY A 23 -1.61 13.82 1.94
CA GLY A 23 -2.70 13.36 1.08
C GLY A 23 -2.24 12.47 -0.08
N LEU A 24 -1.04 12.68 -0.62
CA LEU A 24 -0.48 11.82 -1.68
C LEU A 24 -0.17 10.42 -1.15
N PHE A 25 0.46 10.31 0.02
CA PHE A 25 0.79 9.01 0.63
C PHE A 25 -0.46 8.23 0.99
N VAL A 26 -1.44 8.88 1.63
CA VAL A 26 -2.72 8.26 1.98
C VAL A 26 -3.50 7.89 0.72
N GLY A 27 -3.55 8.77 -0.29
CA GLY A 27 -4.25 8.52 -1.55
C GLY A 27 -3.66 7.35 -2.33
N LEU A 28 -2.34 7.30 -2.49
CA LEU A 28 -1.65 6.18 -3.15
C LEU A 28 -1.79 4.87 -2.36
N ALA A 29 -1.71 4.92 -1.02
CA ALA A 29 -1.96 3.75 -0.18
C ALA A 29 -3.40 3.25 -0.36
N GLY A 30 -4.37 4.16 -0.47
CA GLY A 30 -5.75 3.83 -0.80
C GLY A 30 -5.90 3.12 -2.14
N VAL A 31 -5.18 3.56 -3.19
CA VAL A 31 -5.16 2.87 -4.49
C VAL A 31 -4.58 1.46 -4.36
N LEU A 32 -3.49 1.29 -3.60
CA LEU A 32 -2.90 -0.03 -3.37
C LEU A 32 -3.84 -0.98 -2.61
N VAL A 33 -4.51 -0.49 -1.57
CA VAL A 33 -5.53 -1.25 -0.82
C VAL A 33 -6.71 -1.60 -1.72
N LEU A 34 -7.14 -0.69 -2.59
CA LEU A 34 -8.20 -0.96 -3.55
C LEU A 34 -7.80 -2.09 -4.52
N ILE A 35 -6.59 -2.05 -5.08
CA ILE A 35 -6.07 -3.14 -5.94
C ILE A 35 -6.07 -4.47 -5.16
N ALA A 36 -5.57 -4.46 -3.93
CA ALA A 36 -5.52 -5.63 -3.07
C ALA A 36 -6.93 -6.21 -2.80
N PHE A 37 -7.93 -5.36 -2.57
CA PHE A 37 -9.30 -5.80 -2.34
C PHE A 37 -9.98 -6.33 -3.61
N LEU A 38 -9.73 -5.70 -4.75
CA LEU A 38 -10.31 -6.10 -6.04
C LEU A 38 -9.72 -7.40 -6.58
N ALA A 39 -8.45 -7.70 -6.29
CA ALA A 39 -7.76 -8.88 -6.80
C ALA A 39 -8.52 -10.22 -6.57
N PRO A 40 -8.98 -10.56 -5.36
CA PRO A 40 -9.74 -11.78 -5.13
C PRO A 40 -11.19 -11.69 -5.62
N MET A 41 -11.85 -10.53 -5.48
CA MET A 41 -13.24 -10.34 -5.90
C MET A 41 -13.44 -10.49 -7.41
N TYR A 42 -12.45 -10.05 -8.18
CA TYR A 42 -12.47 -10.07 -9.64
C TYR A 42 -11.42 -11.02 -10.21
N SER A 43 -11.03 -12.05 -9.45
CA SER A 43 -10.06 -13.06 -9.92
C SER A 43 -10.47 -13.70 -11.26
N ASP A 44 -11.77 -13.90 -11.47
CA ASP A 44 -12.34 -14.37 -12.74
C ASP A 44 -12.32 -13.33 -13.89
N TRP A 45 -12.18 -12.04 -13.60
CA TRP A 45 -12.00 -11.04 -14.66
C TRP A 45 -10.56 -11.01 -15.18
N PHE A 46 -9.60 -11.49 -14.38
CA PHE A 46 -8.20 -11.64 -14.77
C PHE A 46 -7.89 -13.02 -15.35
N LEU A 47 -8.89 -13.78 -15.82
CA LEU A 47 -8.69 -15.11 -16.42
C LEU A 47 -7.74 -15.10 -17.64
N TRP A 48 -7.58 -13.95 -18.31
CA TRP A 48 -6.61 -13.81 -19.41
C TRP A 48 -5.15 -13.93 -18.94
N LEU A 49 -4.87 -13.69 -17.66
CA LEU A 49 -3.55 -13.92 -17.02
C LEU A 49 -3.45 -15.31 -16.38
N LYS A 50 -4.56 -16.06 -16.30
CA LYS A 50 -4.59 -17.39 -15.68
C LYS A 50 -3.86 -18.38 -16.59
N PRO A 51 -2.87 -19.14 -16.06
CA PRO A 51 -2.29 -20.26 -16.79
C PRO A 51 -3.36 -21.28 -17.20
N VAL A 52 -3.24 -21.84 -18.41
CA VAL A 52 -4.19 -22.85 -18.92
C VAL A 52 -4.25 -24.08 -18.01
N THR A 53 -3.18 -24.36 -17.28
CA THR A 53 -3.07 -25.47 -16.32
C THR A 53 -3.82 -25.25 -15.02
N ASP A 54 -4.11 -23.99 -14.65
CA ASP A 54 -4.68 -23.67 -13.34
C ASP A 54 -6.22 -23.69 -13.41
N THR A 55 -6.85 -24.34 -12.44
CA THR A 55 -8.30 -24.24 -12.20
C THR A 55 -8.67 -22.84 -11.69
N SER A 56 -9.93 -22.44 -11.80
CA SER A 56 -10.37 -21.14 -11.25
C SER A 56 -10.18 -21.04 -9.73
N GLN A 57 -10.30 -22.15 -8.99
CA GLN A 57 -10.04 -22.16 -7.55
C GLN A 57 -8.56 -21.93 -7.22
N GLN A 58 -7.64 -22.54 -7.97
CA GLN A 58 -6.20 -22.28 -7.83
C GLN A 58 -5.85 -20.84 -8.21
N TRP A 59 -6.56 -20.27 -9.20
CA TRP A 59 -6.38 -18.88 -9.59
C TRP A 59 -6.87 -17.89 -8.53
N PHE A 60 -8.00 -18.18 -7.88
CA PHE A 60 -8.45 -17.44 -6.71
C PHE A 60 -7.40 -17.47 -5.59
N GLU A 61 -6.81 -18.63 -5.30
CA GLU A 61 -5.73 -18.75 -4.32
C GLU A 61 -4.51 -17.87 -4.68
N ARG A 62 -4.11 -17.84 -5.95
CA ARG A 62 -3.02 -16.96 -6.44
C ARG A 62 -3.32 -15.47 -6.24
N SER A 63 -4.58 -15.06 -6.34
CA SER A 63 -4.98 -13.67 -6.10
C SER A 63 -4.65 -13.21 -4.67
N GLY A 64 -4.63 -14.14 -3.71
CA GLY A 64 -4.22 -13.86 -2.33
C GLY A 64 -2.81 -13.29 -2.22
N ALA A 65 -1.87 -13.74 -3.06
CA ALA A 65 -0.51 -13.19 -3.09
C ALA A 65 -0.50 -11.72 -3.52
N ILE A 66 -1.33 -11.35 -4.51
CA ILE A 66 -1.49 -9.96 -4.96
C ILE A 66 -2.06 -9.13 -3.81
N THR A 67 -3.13 -9.60 -3.16
CA THR A 67 -3.73 -8.97 -1.98
C THR A 67 -2.71 -8.71 -0.88
N THR A 68 -1.90 -9.72 -0.55
CA THR A 68 -0.86 -9.65 0.50
C THR A 68 0.20 -8.62 0.15
N ILE A 69 0.76 -8.70 -1.06
CA ILE A 69 1.87 -7.82 -1.47
C ILE A 69 1.40 -6.36 -1.55
N PHE A 70 0.24 -6.10 -2.14
CA PHE A 70 -0.26 -4.73 -2.24
C PHE A 70 -0.67 -4.15 -0.89
N GLY A 71 -1.22 -4.97 0.01
CA GLY A 71 -1.43 -4.58 1.42
C GLY A 71 -0.11 -4.20 2.10
N LEU A 72 0.93 -5.01 1.95
CA LEU A 72 2.25 -4.73 2.52
C LEU A 72 2.88 -3.47 1.92
N LEU A 73 2.75 -3.24 0.61
CA LEU A 73 3.21 -2.02 -0.05
C LEU A 73 2.48 -0.78 0.48
N ALA A 74 1.17 -0.87 0.73
CA ALA A 74 0.39 0.21 1.32
C ALA A 74 0.87 0.55 2.75
N ILE A 75 1.18 -0.46 3.58
CA ILE A 75 1.79 -0.25 4.91
C ILE A 75 3.12 0.50 4.79
N ASN A 76 4.03 0.03 3.92
CA ASN A 76 5.33 0.66 3.71
C ASN A 76 5.20 2.10 3.21
N LEU A 77 4.21 2.39 2.37
CA LEU A 77 3.97 3.72 1.84
C LEU A 77 3.44 4.67 2.91
N VAL A 78 2.53 4.20 3.76
CA VAL A 78 2.05 4.95 4.94
C VAL A 78 3.21 5.24 5.88
N ASP A 79 4.01 4.24 6.23
CA ASP A 79 5.17 4.41 7.12
C ASP A 79 6.21 5.38 6.54
N SER A 80 6.43 5.33 5.23
CA SER A 80 7.29 6.29 4.52
C SER A 80 6.72 7.72 4.57
N GLY A 81 5.40 7.87 4.51
CA GLY A 81 4.71 9.15 4.65
C GLY A 81 4.87 9.73 6.06
N VAL A 82 4.71 8.90 7.09
CA VAL A 82 4.88 9.28 8.50
C VAL A 82 6.33 9.68 8.77
N GLU A 83 7.31 8.88 8.37
CA GLU A 83 8.75 9.16 8.60
C GLU A 83 9.22 10.44 7.90
N ARG A 84 8.57 10.86 6.79
CA ARG A 84 8.85 12.15 6.15
C ARG A 84 8.32 13.35 6.92
N LEU A 85 7.20 13.19 7.63
CA LEU A 85 6.58 14.26 8.42
C LEU A 85 7.21 14.35 9.81
N VAL A 86 7.37 13.21 10.47
CA VAL A 86 7.88 13.08 11.83
C VAL A 86 9.04 12.08 11.82
N PRO A 87 10.24 12.50 11.36
CA PRO A 87 11.38 11.60 11.25
C PRO A 87 11.84 11.13 12.62
N SER A 88 11.96 9.82 12.81
CA SER A 88 12.24 9.18 14.10
C SER A 88 13.63 9.50 14.67
N ARG A 89 14.55 10.04 13.85
CA ARG A 89 15.97 10.27 14.20
C ARG A 89 16.41 11.74 14.12
N LYS A 90 15.49 12.66 13.90
CA LYS A 90 15.78 14.10 13.76
C LYS A 90 14.73 14.93 14.50
N LEU A 91 15.09 16.17 14.85
CA LEU A 91 14.09 17.13 15.31
C LEU A 91 13.08 17.37 14.17
N ALA A 92 11.82 17.02 14.42
CA ALA A 92 10.74 17.25 13.47
C ALA A 92 10.45 18.76 13.39
N ASP A 93 10.18 19.25 12.18
CA ASP A 93 9.72 20.62 11.97
C ASP A 93 8.31 20.75 12.55
N VAL A 94 8.05 21.81 13.33
CA VAL A 94 6.75 22.08 13.95
C VAL A 94 5.63 22.14 12.90
N SER A 95 5.92 22.66 11.71
CA SER A 95 4.98 22.69 10.60
C SER A 95 4.60 21.29 10.10
N ASN A 96 5.56 20.38 10.02
CA ASN A 96 5.33 18.99 9.63
C ASN A 96 4.57 18.20 10.71
N VAL A 97 4.84 18.48 12.00
CA VAL A 97 4.09 17.89 13.11
C VAL A 97 2.62 18.33 13.05
N HIS A 98 2.37 19.61 12.79
CA HIS A 98 1.00 20.10 12.63
C HIS A 98 0.29 19.43 11.44
N LEU A 99 0.96 19.30 10.29
CA LEU A 99 0.45 18.55 9.13
C LEU A 99 0.17 17.08 9.48
N TYR A 100 1.06 16.42 10.22
CA TYR A 100 0.85 15.04 10.67
C TYR A 100 -0.40 14.93 11.56
N THR A 101 -0.59 15.82 12.54
CA THR A 101 -1.77 15.76 13.43
C THR A 101 -3.10 15.87 12.66
N GLY A 102 -3.14 16.59 11.54
CA GLY A 102 -4.32 16.64 10.67
C GLY A 102 -4.61 15.34 9.91
N PHE A 103 -3.60 14.48 9.72
CA PHE A 103 -3.69 13.23 8.97
C PHE A 103 -3.46 11.98 9.80
N GLU A 104 -3.14 12.11 11.09
CA GLU A 104 -2.80 11.01 12.00
C GLU A 104 -3.85 9.92 11.97
N TYR A 105 -5.13 10.29 12.09
CA TYR A 105 -6.23 9.35 12.01
C TYR A 105 -6.29 8.64 10.65
N SER A 106 -6.05 9.36 9.55
CA SER A 106 -6.03 8.78 8.19
C SER A 106 -4.89 7.78 8.01
N PHE A 107 -3.69 8.10 8.51
CA PHE A 107 -2.56 7.17 8.48
C PHE A 107 -2.84 5.93 9.33
N MET A 108 -3.40 6.09 10.53
CA MET A 108 -3.75 4.98 11.42
C MET A 108 -4.79 4.06 10.78
N VAL A 109 -5.89 4.61 10.26
CA VAL A 109 -6.95 3.83 9.59
C VAL A 109 -6.40 3.14 8.35
N MET A 110 -5.64 3.85 7.50
CA MET A 110 -5.08 3.26 6.28
C MET A 110 -4.11 2.12 6.60
N LYS A 111 -3.26 2.28 7.62
CA LYS A 111 -2.34 1.21 8.06
C LYS A 111 -3.10 0.00 8.60
N ALA A 112 -4.16 0.22 9.38
CA ALA A 112 -5.01 -0.86 9.89
C ALA A 112 -5.70 -1.62 8.75
N LEU A 113 -6.30 -0.90 7.77
CA LEU A 113 -6.91 -1.52 6.59
C LEU A 113 -5.89 -2.33 5.80
N ALA A 114 -4.74 -1.74 5.47
CA ALA A 114 -3.68 -2.42 4.73
C ALA A 114 -3.15 -3.68 5.45
N PHE A 115 -3.03 -3.62 6.78
CA PHE A 115 -2.64 -4.77 7.60
C PHE A 115 -3.70 -5.87 7.57
N LEU A 116 -4.97 -5.54 7.75
CA LEU A 116 -6.08 -6.50 7.67
C LEU A 116 -6.17 -7.14 6.28
N THR A 117 -5.98 -6.35 5.22
CA THR A 117 -5.92 -6.84 3.84
C THR A 117 -4.74 -7.80 3.64
N THR A 118 -3.57 -7.49 4.21
CA THR A 118 -2.39 -8.37 4.14
C THR A 118 -2.66 -9.73 4.80
N ILE A 119 -3.30 -9.73 5.97
CA ILE A 119 -3.72 -10.95 6.66
C ILE A 119 -4.73 -11.74 5.81
N ALA A 120 -5.78 -11.07 5.31
CA ALA A 120 -6.80 -11.70 4.48
C ALA A 120 -6.19 -12.32 3.20
N GLY A 121 -5.30 -11.60 2.54
CA GLY A 121 -4.55 -12.11 1.37
C GLY A 121 -3.75 -13.35 1.70
N THR A 122 -3.12 -13.40 2.89
CA THR A 122 -2.33 -14.57 3.33
C THR A 122 -3.22 -15.79 3.54
N PHE A 123 -4.41 -15.62 4.11
CA PHE A 123 -5.38 -16.72 4.23
C PHE A 123 -5.89 -17.19 2.86
N ILE A 124 -6.22 -16.27 1.95
CA ILE A 124 -6.64 -16.62 0.59
C ILE A 124 -5.50 -17.36 -0.14
N TRP A 125 -4.26 -16.91 0.03
CA TRP A 125 -3.11 -17.50 -0.64
C TRP A 125 -2.75 -18.88 -0.11
N GLY A 126 -2.86 -19.10 1.20
CA GLY A 126 -2.56 -20.41 1.80
C GLY A 126 -3.71 -21.41 1.75
N TYR A 127 -4.95 -20.95 1.68
CA TYR A 127 -6.14 -21.79 1.90
C TYR A 127 -7.29 -21.53 0.92
N GLY A 128 -7.07 -20.79 -0.17
CA GLY A 128 -8.14 -20.35 -1.08
C GLY A 128 -8.99 -21.50 -1.63
N THR A 129 -8.36 -22.57 -2.12
CA THR A 129 -9.09 -23.78 -2.56
C THR A 129 -9.89 -24.43 -1.43
N VAL A 130 -9.35 -24.51 -0.22
CA VAL A 130 -10.04 -25.10 0.94
C VAL A 130 -11.28 -24.28 1.32
N ILE A 131 -11.14 -22.95 1.39
CA ILE A 131 -12.24 -22.02 1.72
C ILE A 131 -13.38 -22.17 0.72
N LEU A 132 -13.08 -22.17 -0.58
CA LEU A 132 -14.10 -22.35 -1.63
C LEU A 132 -14.77 -23.72 -1.56
N ASN A 133 -14.01 -24.78 -1.30
CA ASN A 133 -14.56 -26.12 -1.19
C ASN A 133 -15.47 -26.30 0.04
N ILE A 134 -15.17 -25.62 1.16
CA ILE A 134 -16.05 -25.59 2.34
C ILE A 134 -17.32 -24.81 2.02
N ALA A 135 -17.21 -23.64 1.39
CA ALA A 135 -18.37 -22.82 1.03
C ALA A 135 -19.33 -23.57 0.09
N ASN A 136 -18.80 -24.26 -0.92
CA ASN A 136 -19.59 -25.06 -1.86
C ASN A 136 -20.28 -26.27 -1.23
N ARG A 137 -19.81 -26.76 -0.08
CA ARG A 137 -20.45 -27.85 0.66
C ARG A 137 -21.54 -27.37 1.63
N ALA A 138 -21.49 -26.10 2.00
CA ALA A 138 -22.45 -25.48 2.91
C ALA A 138 -23.65 -24.84 2.19
N ALA A 139 -23.53 -24.60 0.88
CA ALA A 139 -24.59 -24.14 -0.02
C ALA A 139 -25.39 -25.32 -0.59
#